data_AF-A0A6J4NCE5-F1
#
_entry.id   AF-A0A6J4NCE5-F1
#
_cell.length_a   1.000
_cell.length_b   1.000
_cell.length_c   1.000
_cell.angle_alpha   90.00
_cell.angle_beta   90.00
_cell.angle_gamma   90.00
#
_symmetry.space_group_name_H-M   'P 1'
#
loop_
_entity.id
_entity.type
_entity.pdbx_description
1 polymer ?
#
loop_
_entity_poly.entity_id
_entity_poly.type
_entity_poly.pdbx_seq_one_letter_code
_entity_poly.pdbx_strand_id
1 'polypeptide(L)'
;MYDNNNPTDGQFSSTRGNLANSSKSNPCPVCGRTKDGDCRISHDGKMVLCHQNFDHAKTQQPDLWHFNGSTSDGRCGIYVFKEEAESIQPAAKKPKAKKKEYPLAPIPHGAKLLRLPAPGQSPQPEQLAKDAPKRIRRDAVQITYEYSPTQGVVRYQWLDETNLKGRDKTFSQFHIDPDGKKVWTKGDAPWPAYRIGEVVELLKTIPDSEPVVIPVLEGEDNVEIARRIRLAALTLQGSNWGDPEIQKMLEALRATGKNVSIAVIGDNDETGIKKGKAVWLVARHLKFPCLIIDPVAIDADIPEKGDIRESLGSISAYIPDTAPAPEQNYVQKAIEALYSGGHWASIAGQLFEFTGAYYELRPEATEKRRIFDWLSAYSEFVNGKYRCNRANSASVNEVYNSMILAVAVDPNTINPEGLNSSSG
;
A
#
# COMPACT_ATOMS: atom_id res chain seq x y z
N MET A 1 11.66 47.90 -29.11
CA MET A 1 11.55 48.20 -27.66
C MET A 1 10.45 47.30 -27.12
N TYR A 2 10.84 46.13 -26.63
CA TYR A 2 9.95 45.14 -26.02
C TYR A 2 10.30 45.12 -24.54
N ASP A 3 9.33 45.41 -23.67
CA ASP A 3 9.45 45.09 -22.25
C ASP A 3 8.37 44.07 -21.87
N ASN A 4 8.87 42.89 -21.51
CA ASN A 4 8.15 41.76 -20.98
C ASN A 4 7.96 41.95 -19.47
N ASN A 5 6.70 41.96 -19.02
CA ASN A 5 6.37 41.89 -17.60
C ASN A 5 6.58 40.48 -17.06
N ASN A 6 7.59 40.32 -16.21
CA ASN A 6 7.80 39.17 -15.35
C ASN A 6 7.47 39.60 -13.89
N PRO A 7 6.61 38.89 -13.13
CA PRO A 7 6.35 39.23 -11.74
C PRO A 7 7.38 38.54 -10.84
N THR A 8 8.41 39.28 -10.43
CA THR A 8 9.26 38.96 -9.27
C THR A 8 8.80 39.76 -8.04
N ASP A 9 8.74 39.06 -6.91
CA ASP A 9 8.87 39.56 -5.54
C ASP A 9 7.83 40.58 -5.01
N GLY A 10 6.80 40.05 -4.36
CA GLY A 10 5.94 40.77 -3.41
C GLY A 10 6.32 40.43 -1.98
N GLN A 11 7.42 41.01 -1.50
CA GLN A 11 7.79 41.14 -0.09
C GLN A 11 6.55 41.45 0.77
N PHE A 12 6.31 40.66 1.83
CA PHE A 12 5.57 41.18 2.97
C PHE A 12 6.45 42.22 3.67
N SER A 13 6.33 43.43 3.14
CA SER A 13 6.77 44.69 3.69
C SER A 13 6.50 44.73 5.20
N SER A 14 7.55 45.14 5.90
CA SER A 14 7.57 45.53 7.30
C SER A 14 6.57 46.67 7.55
N THR A 15 5.30 46.33 7.77
CA THR A 15 4.42 47.22 8.51
C THR A 15 4.83 47.15 9.97
N ARG A 16 5.64 48.13 10.40
CA ARG A 16 5.79 48.54 11.80
C ARG A 16 4.42 49.00 12.31
N GLY A 17 3.53 48.06 12.58
CA GLY A 17 2.37 48.25 13.46
C GLY A 17 2.85 48.08 14.90
N ASN A 18 2.58 49.07 15.75
CA ASN A 18 3.02 49.13 17.14
C ASN A 18 2.72 47.83 17.92
N LEU A 19 3.76 47.07 18.26
CA LEU A 19 3.66 45.95 19.19
C LEU A 19 3.98 46.44 20.60
N ALA A 20 3.14 46.08 21.57
CA ALA A 20 3.36 46.36 22.99
C ALA A 20 4.13 45.20 23.63
N ASN A 21 5.13 45.51 24.44
CA ASN A 21 5.87 44.48 25.19
C ASN A 21 5.04 43.95 26.36
N SER A 22 5.26 42.68 26.71
CA SER A 22 4.67 42.08 27.91
C SER A 22 5.20 42.76 29.19
N SER A 23 4.35 43.05 30.15
CA SER A 23 4.74 43.70 31.41
C SER A 23 3.88 43.19 32.57
N LYS A 24 4.12 43.69 33.79
CA LYS A 24 3.27 43.37 34.95
C LYS A 24 1.81 43.78 34.75
N SER A 25 1.56 44.87 34.02
CA SER A 25 0.22 45.35 33.67
C SER A 25 -0.29 44.82 32.32
N ASN A 26 0.53 44.08 31.57
CA ASN A 26 0.20 43.50 30.27
C ASN A 26 0.87 42.12 30.09
N PRO A 27 0.45 41.08 30.84
CA PRO A 27 1.05 39.75 30.75
C PRO A 27 0.95 39.17 29.33
N CYS A 28 1.93 38.38 28.92
CA CYS A 28 1.82 37.62 27.67
C CYS A 28 0.66 36.60 27.79
N PRO A 29 -0.37 36.64 26.94
CA PRO A 29 -1.52 35.73 27.07
C PRO A 29 -1.20 34.29 26.63
N VAL A 30 -0.07 34.07 25.95
CA VAL A 30 0.39 32.75 25.50
C VAL A 30 1.15 31.99 26.58
N CYS A 31 2.04 32.67 27.32
CA CYS A 31 2.93 32.03 28.31
C CYS A 31 2.84 32.61 29.72
N GLY A 32 2.02 33.64 29.95
CA GLY A 32 1.79 34.28 31.25
C GLY A 32 2.94 35.17 31.75
N ARG A 33 3.98 35.40 30.95
CA ARG A 33 5.18 36.15 31.37
C ARG A 33 4.89 37.65 31.56
N THR A 34 5.45 38.23 32.63
CA THR A 34 5.16 39.61 33.10
C THR A 34 6.38 40.49 33.36
N LYS A 35 7.62 39.97 33.29
CA LYS A 35 8.78 40.63 33.91
C LYS A 35 9.76 41.36 32.98
N ASP A 36 9.98 40.90 31.75
CA ASP A 36 11.13 41.32 30.92
C ASP A 36 10.78 41.90 29.55
N GLY A 37 9.51 41.86 29.12
CA GLY A 37 9.12 42.50 27.86
C GLY A 37 9.55 41.78 26.59
N ASP A 38 10.07 40.57 26.70
CA ASP A 38 10.54 39.80 25.53
C ASP A 38 9.39 39.33 24.62
N CYS A 39 8.20 39.12 25.19
CA CYS A 39 7.02 38.83 24.39
C CYS A 39 6.40 40.13 23.88
N ARG A 40 5.91 40.13 22.64
CA ARG A 40 5.30 41.31 22.01
C ARG A 40 3.88 40.99 21.57
N ILE A 41 2.95 41.89 21.86
CA ILE A 41 1.52 41.71 21.63
C ILE A 41 1.09 42.81 20.66
N SER A 42 0.36 42.46 19.60
CA SER A 42 -0.22 43.44 18.69
C SER A 42 -1.24 44.30 19.41
N HIS A 43 -1.42 45.55 18.98
CA HIS A 43 -2.33 46.48 19.65
C HIS A 43 -3.80 46.02 19.63
N ASP A 44 -4.20 45.26 18.61
CA ASP A 44 -5.53 44.65 18.53
C ASP A 44 -5.69 43.41 19.42
N GLY A 45 -4.61 42.98 20.10
CA GLY A 45 -4.58 41.81 20.97
C GLY A 45 -4.72 40.47 20.25
N LYS A 46 -4.69 40.45 18.91
CA LYS A 46 -4.96 39.24 18.10
C LYS A 46 -3.72 38.48 17.67
N MET A 47 -2.54 39.04 17.87
CA MET A 47 -1.26 38.42 17.53
C MET A 47 -0.25 38.58 18.66
N VAL A 48 0.47 37.52 18.96
CA VAL A 48 1.52 37.51 19.99
C VAL A 48 2.79 36.86 19.45
N LEU A 49 3.89 37.59 19.57
CA LEU A 49 5.25 37.06 19.45
C LEU A 49 5.68 36.56 20.83
N CYS A 50 5.61 35.26 21.06
CA CYS A 50 5.97 34.65 22.33
C CYS A 50 7.43 34.19 22.31
N HIS A 51 8.26 34.79 23.17
CA HIS A 51 9.67 34.42 23.30
C HIS A 51 9.88 33.07 24.01
N GLN A 52 8.94 32.65 24.87
CA GLN A 52 9.10 31.42 25.67
C GLN A 52 8.67 30.16 24.92
N ASN A 53 7.64 30.25 24.09
CA ASN A 53 7.02 29.12 23.39
C ASN A 53 7.23 29.29 21.89
N PHE A 54 8.46 29.14 21.42
CA PHE A 54 8.86 29.58 20.07
C PHE A 54 8.84 28.51 18.98
N ASP A 55 8.71 27.22 19.34
CA ASP A 55 8.78 26.08 18.41
C ASP A 55 7.67 25.03 18.60
N HIS A 56 6.64 25.33 19.40
CA HIS A 56 5.59 24.36 19.71
C HIS A 56 4.23 25.01 19.99
N ALA A 57 3.13 24.26 19.86
CA ALA A 57 1.78 24.76 20.10
C ALA A 57 1.36 24.90 21.58
N LYS A 58 2.24 24.62 22.56
CA LYS A 58 1.87 24.74 23.99
C LYS A 58 1.68 26.21 24.37
N THR A 59 0.49 26.53 24.85
CA THR A 59 0.13 27.85 25.41
C THR A 59 -0.68 27.63 26.69
N GLN A 60 -0.83 28.67 27.51
CA GLN A 60 -1.73 28.62 28.67
C GLN A 60 -3.22 28.53 28.28
N GLN A 61 -3.56 28.88 27.04
CA GLN A 61 -4.91 28.94 26.51
C GLN A 61 -4.95 28.33 25.09
N PRO A 62 -4.75 27.01 24.96
CA PRO A 62 -4.64 26.34 23.66
C PRO A 62 -5.92 26.46 22.82
N ASP A 63 -7.07 26.69 23.46
CA ASP A 63 -8.36 26.86 22.80
C ASP A 63 -8.53 28.25 22.18
N LEU A 64 -7.78 29.25 22.65
CA LEU A 64 -7.87 30.64 22.21
C LEU A 64 -6.73 31.07 21.28
N TRP A 65 -5.62 30.32 21.21
CA TRP A 65 -4.45 30.70 20.43
C TRP A 65 -4.01 29.60 19.47
N HIS A 66 -3.72 29.96 18.23
CA HIS A 66 -3.17 29.08 17.20
C HIS A 66 -1.70 29.44 16.93
N PHE A 67 -0.81 28.45 17.01
CA PHE A 67 0.59 28.62 16.62
C PHE A 67 0.72 28.66 15.09
N ASN A 68 1.25 29.76 14.58
CA ASN A 68 1.34 30.08 13.16
C ASN A 68 2.80 30.10 12.63
N GLY A 69 3.72 29.46 13.36
CA GLY A 69 5.15 29.38 13.02
C GLY A 69 6.05 30.23 13.91
N SER A 70 7.32 30.32 13.56
CA SER A 70 8.32 31.12 14.29
C SER A 70 8.71 32.38 13.49
N THR A 71 9.22 33.41 14.16
CA THR A 71 9.82 34.57 13.50
C THR A 71 11.01 34.14 12.64
N SER A 72 11.34 34.91 11.60
CA SER A 72 12.43 34.58 10.67
C SER A 72 13.81 34.51 11.33
N ASP A 73 13.99 35.17 12.47
CA ASP A 73 15.20 35.09 13.30
C ASP A 73 15.17 33.92 14.31
N GLY A 74 14.10 33.13 14.34
CA GLY A 74 13.93 31.96 15.20
C GLY A 74 13.76 32.26 16.69
N ARG A 75 13.59 33.55 17.07
CA ARG A 75 13.60 33.97 18.49
C ARG A 75 12.23 33.97 19.16
N CYS A 76 11.14 33.98 18.39
CA CYS A 76 9.78 34.03 18.92
C CYS A 76 8.85 33.10 18.14
N GLY A 77 7.87 32.53 18.84
CA GLY A 77 6.72 31.87 18.24
C GLY A 77 5.65 32.89 17.89
N ILE A 78 5.03 32.74 16.73
CA ILE A 78 3.94 33.59 16.25
C ILE A 78 2.62 32.91 16.60
N TYR A 79 1.81 33.56 17.43
CA TYR A 79 0.48 33.08 17.82
C TYR A 79 -0.59 34.04 17.35
N VAL A 80 -1.70 33.50 16.86
CA VAL A 80 -2.86 34.26 16.40
C VAL A 80 -4.09 33.84 17.20
N PHE A 81 -4.89 34.81 17.65
CA PHE A 81 -6.10 34.58 18.43
C PHE A 81 -7.16 33.90 17.55
N LYS A 82 -7.77 32.85 18.09
CA LYS A 82 -8.89 32.14 17.49
C LYS A 82 -10.15 32.94 17.80
N GLU A 83 -10.61 33.77 16.86
CA GLU A 83 -11.93 34.39 17.02
C GLU A 83 -12.99 33.30 17.02
N GLU A 84 -13.81 33.24 18.09
CA GLU A 84 -15.08 32.52 18.04
C GLU A 84 -15.89 33.14 16.90
N ALA A 85 -16.34 32.30 15.96
CA ALA A 85 -17.15 32.74 14.85
C ALA A 85 -18.54 33.16 15.36
N GLU A 86 -18.65 34.39 15.86
CA GLU A 86 -19.94 35.07 15.93
C GLU A 86 -20.52 35.13 14.52
N SER A 87 -21.79 34.72 14.43
CA SER A 87 -22.57 34.63 13.21
C SER A 87 -22.75 36.00 12.55
N ILE A 88 -21.77 36.43 11.77
CA ILE A 88 -21.92 37.54 10.85
C ILE A 88 -22.41 36.95 9.54
N GLN A 89 -23.67 37.24 9.19
CA GLN A 89 -24.24 36.97 7.87
C GLN A 89 -23.21 37.38 6.80
N PRO A 90 -22.95 36.53 5.79
CA PRO A 90 -21.87 36.80 4.86
C PRO A 90 -22.17 38.09 4.10
N ALA A 91 -21.45 39.17 4.43
CA ALA A 91 -21.27 40.29 3.52
C ALA A 91 -20.88 39.68 2.18
N ALA A 92 -21.65 40.01 1.13
CA ALA A 92 -21.55 39.40 -0.18
C ALA A 92 -20.08 39.31 -0.61
N LYS A 93 -19.47 38.13 -0.39
CA LYS A 93 -18.15 37.82 -0.92
C LYS A 93 -18.32 38.01 -2.41
N LYS A 94 -17.55 38.93 -3.01
CA LYS A 94 -17.30 38.89 -4.46
C LYS A 94 -17.13 37.41 -4.80
N PRO A 95 -17.92 36.85 -5.72
CA PRO A 95 -17.95 35.41 -5.93
C PRO A 95 -16.50 34.98 -6.12
N LYS A 96 -15.95 34.26 -5.13
CA LYS A 96 -14.71 33.52 -5.35
C LYS A 96 -15.06 32.67 -6.54
N ALA A 97 -14.41 32.94 -7.67
CA ALA A 97 -14.63 32.19 -8.90
C ALA A 97 -14.75 30.72 -8.49
N LYS A 98 -15.91 30.11 -8.74
CA LYS A 98 -16.17 28.72 -8.38
C LYS A 98 -14.90 27.97 -8.77
N LYS A 99 -14.16 27.41 -7.80
CA LYS A 99 -12.98 26.60 -8.08
C LYS A 99 -13.45 25.63 -9.15
N LYS A 100 -12.90 25.75 -10.36
CA LYS A 100 -13.38 25.01 -11.51
C LYS A 100 -13.30 23.54 -11.11
N GLU A 101 -14.46 22.94 -10.85
CA GLU A 101 -14.51 21.54 -10.48
C GLU A 101 -14.14 20.77 -11.72
N TYR A 102 -12.91 20.27 -11.77
CA TYR A 102 -12.51 19.39 -12.84
C TYR A 102 -13.28 18.07 -12.66
N PRO A 103 -14.02 17.62 -13.69
CA PRO A 103 -14.69 16.33 -13.65
C PRO A 103 -13.63 15.23 -13.50
N LEU A 104 -14.00 14.15 -12.84
CA LEU A 104 -13.13 12.98 -12.72
C LEU A 104 -12.88 12.42 -14.12
N ALA A 105 -11.61 12.11 -14.41
CA ALA A 105 -11.29 11.32 -15.57
C ALA A 105 -11.84 9.90 -15.33
N PRO A 106 -12.71 9.38 -16.20
CA PRO A 106 -13.28 8.05 -16.01
C PRO A 106 -12.17 7.00 -16.13
N ILE A 107 -12.33 5.91 -15.38
CA ILE A 107 -11.51 4.73 -15.59
C ILE A 107 -11.99 4.05 -16.88
N PRO A 108 -11.07 3.76 -17.82
CA PRO A 108 -11.46 3.09 -19.05
C PRO A 108 -12.10 1.73 -18.78
N HIS A 109 -13.15 1.40 -19.53
CA HIS A 109 -13.79 0.09 -19.43
C HIS A 109 -12.80 -1.03 -19.84
N GLY A 110 -12.84 -2.15 -19.13
CA GLY A 110 -11.96 -3.29 -19.39
C GLY A 110 -10.52 -3.10 -18.93
N ALA A 111 -10.24 -2.09 -18.09
CA ALA A 111 -8.91 -1.85 -17.55
C ALA A 111 -8.40 -3.06 -16.74
N LYS A 112 -7.16 -3.48 -17.00
CA LYS A 112 -6.52 -4.63 -16.34
C LYS A 112 -5.41 -4.15 -15.42
N LEU A 113 -5.17 -4.88 -14.32
CA LEU A 113 -4.00 -4.65 -13.48
C LEU A 113 -2.72 -4.92 -14.27
N LEU A 114 -1.74 -4.02 -14.18
CA LEU A 114 -0.44 -4.22 -14.80
C LEU A 114 0.31 -5.36 -14.11
N ARG A 115 0.74 -6.37 -14.87
CA ARG A 115 1.39 -7.57 -14.34
C ARG A 115 2.83 -7.73 -14.81
N LEU A 116 3.70 -8.16 -13.89
CA LEU A 116 5.07 -8.54 -14.20
C LEU A 116 5.09 -9.89 -14.96
N PRO A 117 6.05 -10.07 -15.90
CA PRO A 117 6.19 -11.32 -16.64
C PRO A 117 6.65 -12.49 -15.76
N ALA A 118 7.17 -12.23 -14.56
CA ALA A 118 7.54 -13.22 -13.53
C ALA A 118 7.42 -12.56 -12.14
N PRO A 119 7.36 -13.34 -11.05
CA PRO A 119 7.45 -12.78 -9.70
C PRO A 119 8.67 -11.88 -9.56
N GLY A 120 8.47 -10.65 -9.05
CA GLY A 120 9.57 -9.72 -8.84
C GLY A 120 10.53 -10.21 -7.76
N GLN A 121 11.83 -10.03 -7.99
CA GLN A 121 12.84 -10.28 -6.97
C GLN A 121 12.85 -9.12 -5.98
N SER A 122 12.52 -9.42 -4.72
CA SER A 122 12.55 -8.45 -3.64
C SER A 122 13.96 -8.26 -3.09
N PRO A 123 14.31 -7.04 -2.64
CA PRO A 123 15.57 -6.81 -1.94
C PRO A 123 15.62 -7.71 -0.69
N GLN A 124 16.75 -8.37 -0.51
CA GLN A 124 16.92 -9.32 0.59
C GLN A 124 17.43 -8.61 1.84
N PRO A 125 17.04 -9.06 3.04
CA PRO A 125 17.67 -8.61 4.27
C PRO A 125 19.15 -8.96 4.30
N GLU A 126 19.97 -7.98 4.63
CA GLU A 126 21.42 -8.09 4.77
C GLU A 126 21.85 -7.80 6.20
N GLN A 127 23.05 -8.26 6.58
CA GLN A 127 23.68 -7.83 7.82
C GLN A 127 23.93 -6.32 7.78
N LEU A 128 23.86 -5.68 8.95
CA LEU A 128 24.07 -4.25 9.09
C LEU A 128 25.42 -3.81 8.49
N ALA A 129 25.37 -2.85 7.56
CA ALA A 129 26.57 -2.32 6.93
C ALA A 129 27.42 -1.49 7.91
N LYS A 130 28.74 -1.48 7.72
CA LYS A 130 29.69 -0.76 8.58
C LYS A 130 29.49 0.76 8.58
N ASP A 131 28.94 1.29 7.49
CA ASP A 131 28.67 2.70 7.27
C ASP A 131 27.26 3.13 7.72
N ALA A 132 26.48 2.22 8.32
CA ALA A 132 25.16 2.52 8.86
C ALA A 132 25.24 3.64 9.94
N PRO A 133 24.20 4.48 10.07
CA PRO A 133 24.18 5.53 11.08
C PRO A 133 24.38 4.97 12.49
N LYS A 134 25.21 5.62 13.32
CA LYS A 134 25.56 5.16 14.68
C LYS A 134 24.36 4.94 15.62
N ARG A 135 23.20 5.52 15.31
CA ARG A 135 21.95 5.38 16.06
C ARG A 135 21.23 4.04 15.83
N ILE A 136 21.63 3.28 14.80
CA ILE A 136 20.99 2.00 14.47
C ILE A 136 21.52 0.89 15.39
N ARG A 137 20.61 0.03 15.85
CA ARG A 137 20.97 -1.11 16.69
C ARG A 137 21.88 -2.09 15.95
N ARG A 138 22.84 -2.69 16.66
CA ARG A 138 23.84 -3.60 16.09
C ARG A 138 23.28 -4.95 15.64
N ASP A 139 22.16 -5.36 16.22
CA ASP A 139 21.44 -6.61 15.89
C ASP A 139 20.38 -6.41 14.79
N ALA A 140 20.28 -5.20 14.23
CA ALA A 140 19.39 -4.95 13.12
C ALA A 140 19.89 -5.63 11.84
N VAL A 141 18.95 -6.08 11.02
CA VAL A 141 19.17 -6.35 9.60
C VAL A 141 18.75 -5.14 8.79
N GLN A 142 19.35 -4.96 7.62
CA GLN A 142 19.03 -3.87 6.70
C GLN A 142 18.41 -4.39 5.40
N ILE A 143 17.51 -3.61 4.81
CA ILE A 143 16.95 -3.84 3.48
C ILE A 143 17.06 -2.51 2.74
N THR A 144 17.66 -2.52 1.54
CA THR A 144 17.83 -1.31 0.74
C THR A 144 16.82 -1.28 -0.40
N TYR A 145 16.03 -0.21 -0.45
CA TYR A 145 15.12 0.10 -1.55
C TYR A 145 15.74 1.20 -2.41
N GLU A 146 16.21 0.82 -3.59
CA GLU A 146 16.82 1.75 -4.55
C GLU A 146 15.74 2.47 -5.38
N TYR A 147 15.79 3.79 -5.35
CA TYR A 147 14.89 4.65 -6.13
C TYR A 147 15.54 5.10 -7.44
N SER A 148 16.84 5.29 -7.42
CA SER A 148 17.68 5.65 -8.57
C SER A 148 19.12 5.21 -8.31
N PRO A 149 20.05 5.33 -9.28
CA PRO A 149 21.47 5.07 -9.05
C PRO A 149 22.10 5.91 -7.93
N THR A 150 21.46 7.00 -7.53
CA THR A 150 21.98 7.95 -6.54
C THR A 150 21.08 8.13 -5.32
N GLN A 151 19.94 7.46 -5.22
CA GLN A 151 18.97 7.66 -4.12
C GLN A 151 18.38 6.34 -3.64
N GLY A 152 18.28 6.19 -2.32
CA GLY A 152 17.67 5.00 -1.74
C GLY A 152 17.22 5.16 -0.30
N VAL A 153 16.35 4.25 0.12
CA VAL A 153 15.87 4.14 1.50
C VAL A 153 16.42 2.85 2.08
N VAL A 154 17.07 2.94 3.25
CA VAL A 154 17.44 1.76 4.02
C VAL A 154 16.42 1.58 5.14
N ARG A 155 15.77 0.42 5.16
CA ARG A 155 14.96 -0.05 6.28
C ARG A 155 15.84 -0.89 7.19
N TYR A 156 15.94 -0.50 8.44
CA TYR A 156 16.54 -1.30 9.50
C TYR A 156 15.43 -1.95 10.30
N GLN A 157 15.55 -3.24 10.60
CA GLN A 157 14.57 -3.96 11.40
C GLN A 157 15.27 -4.92 12.35
N TRP A 158 14.70 -5.11 13.53
CA TRP A 158 15.21 -6.00 14.59
C TRP A 158 14.04 -6.66 15.31
N LEU A 159 14.32 -7.76 16.01
CA LEU A 159 13.34 -8.41 16.88
C LEU A 159 13.04 -7.52 18.08
N ASP A 160 11.76 -7.38 18.39
CA ASP A 160 11.27 -6.61 19.52
C ASP A 160 9.99 -7.25 20.05
N GLU A 161 10.14 -8.03 21.11
CA GLU A 161 9.05 -8.76 21.77
C GLU A 161 8.04 -7.82 22.46
N THR A 162 8.41 -6.55 22.68
CA THR A 162 7.51 -5.55 23.25
C THR A 162 6.58 -4.93 22.22
N ASN A 163 6.92 -5.06 20.93
CA ASN A 163 6.07 -4.63 19.83
C ASN A 163 5.06 -5.76 19.49
N LEU A 164 3.78 -5.42 19.30
CA LEU A 164 2.75 -6.40 18.94
C LEU A 164 3.06 -7.18 17.65
N LYS A 165 3.84 -6.60 16.72
CA LYS A 165 4.29 -7.29 15.50
C LYS A 165 5.55 -8.15 15.72
N GLY A 166 6.06 -8.29 16.94
CA GLY A 166 7.26 -9.05 17.32
C GLY A 166 8.59 -8.50 16.79
N ARG A 167 8.53 -7.30 16.20
CA ARG A 167 9.65 -6.63 15.53
C ARG A 167 9.43 -5.13 15.55
N ASP A 168 10.51 -4.39 15.50
CA ASP A 168 10.50 -2.94 15.32
C ASP A 168 11.38 -2.55 14.14
N LYS A 169 11.16 -1.34 13.61
CA LYS A 169 11.79 -0.86 12.38
C LYS A 169 12.07 0.64 12.42
N THR A 170 13.13 1.04 11.74
CA THR A 170 13.37 2.45 11.41
C THR A 170 13.88 2.59 9.99
N PHE A 171 13.85 3.81 9.47
CA PHE A 171 14.21 4.10 8.09
C PHE A 171 15.29 5.18 8.06
N SER A 172 16.17 5.14 7.06
CA SER A 172 17.07 6.25 6.76
C SER A 172 17.18 6.42 5.25
N GLN A 173 16.97 7.64 4.78
CA GLN A 173 17.23 7.97 3.38
C GLN A 173 18.72 8.24 3.19
N PHE A 174 19.19 7.99 1.98
CA PHE A 174 20.49 8.45 1.54
C PHE A 174 20.44 8.95 0.11
N HIS A 175 21.43 9.76 -0.24
CA HIS A 175 21.81 10.02 -1.61
C HIS A 175 23.31 9.77 -1.80
N ILE A 176 23.73 9.58 -3.04
CA ILE A 176 25.14 9.54 -3.44
C ILE A 176 25.49 10.94 -3.95
N ASP A 177 26.50 11.56 -3.33
CA ASP A 177 27.00 12.87 -3.74
C ASP A 177 27.83 12.80 -5.04
N PRO A 178 28.20 13.94 -5.66
CA PRO A 178 28.99 13.95 -6.89
C PRO A 178 30.34 13.24 -6.80
N ASP A 179 30.89 13.06 -5.60
CA ASP A 179 32.14 12.34 -5.35
C ASP A 179 31.94 10.82 -5.20
N GLY A 180 30.70 10.34 -5.38
CA GLY A 180 30.34 8.93 -5.25
C GLY A 180 30.15 8.48 -3.80
N LYS A 181 30.09 9.39 -2.84
CA LYS A 181 29.97 9.06 -1.42
C LYS A 181 28.52 9.06 -0.96
N LYS A 182 28.17 8.06 -0.16
CA LYS A 182 26.86 7.93 0.48
C LYS A 182 26.69 8.94 1.60
N VAL A 183 25.65 9.77 1.50
CA VAL A 183 25.27 10.80 2.47
C VAL A 183 23.89 10.47 3.04
N TRP A 184 23.79 10.36 4.36
CA TRP A 184 22.58 9.97 5.10
C TRP A 184 21.54 11.10 5.23
N THR A 185 21.19 11.71 4.10
CA THR A 185 20.12 12.69 3.96
C THR A 185 19.37 12.43 2.66
N LYS A 186 18.16 13.00 2.54
CA LYS A 186 17.34 12.91 1.33
C LYS A 186 18.02 13.50 0.08
N GLY A 187 18.91 14.48 0.26
CA GLY A 187 19.44 15.31 -0.82
C GLY A 187 18.37 16.21 -1.43
N ASP A 188 18.81 17.08 -2.36
CA ASP A 188 17.94 18.08 -3.01
C ASP A 188 17.36 17.59 -4.34
N ALA A 189 17.91 16.50 -4.89
CA ALA A 189 17.44 15.94 -6.15
C ALA A 189 16.00 15.39 -6.02
N PRO A 190 15.14 15.57 -7.05
CA PRO A 190 13.82 14.96 -7.09
C PRO A 190 13.89 13.44 -6.92
N TRP A 191 12.99 12.88 -6.11
CA TRP A 191 12.87 11.44 -5.97
C TRP A 191 11.81 10.90 -6.94
N PRO A 192 12.13 9.87 -7.73
CA PRO A 192 11.09 9.14 -8.48
C PRO A 192 10.17 8.37 -7.52
N ALA A 193 9.06 7.85 -8.02
CA ALA A 193 8.31 6.81 -7.30
C ALA A 193 9.12 5.50 -7.32
N TYR A 194 9.04 4.72 -6.23
CA TYR A 194 9.70 3.42 -6.14
C TYR A 194 9.16 2.50 -7.25
N ARG A 195 10.07 1.80 -7.94
CA ARG A 195 9.78 0.91 -9.10
C ARG A 195 9.19 1.60 -10.33
N ILE A 196 9.20 2.93 -10.43
CA ILE A 196 8.68 3.63 -11.63
C ILE A 196 9.40 3.23 -12.92
N GLY A 197 10.72 2.99 -12.88
CA GLY A 197 11.48 2.55 -14.04
C GLY A 197 11.01 1.20 -14.59
N GLU A 198 10.80 0.21 -13.70
CA GLU A 198 10.26 -1.11 -14.06
C GLU A 198 8.88 -0.99 -14.69
N VAL A 199 8.01 -0.17 -14.10
CA VAL A 199 6.66 0.07 -14.61
C VAL A 199 6.68 0.75 -15.98
N VAL A 200 7.51 1.78 -16.16
CA VAL A 200 7.65 2.49 -17.44
C VAL A 200 8.18 1.56 -18.54
N GLU A 201 9.17 0.72 -18.25
CA GLU A 201 9.66 -0.26 -19.22
C GLU A 201 8.60 -1.30 -19.56
N LEU A 202 7.86 -1.80 -18.56
CA LEU A 202 6.79 -2.76 -18.79
C LEU A 202 5.66 -2.17 -19.65
N LEU A 203 5.29 -0.91 -19.41
CA LEU A 203 4.28 -0.19 -20.19
C LEU A 203 4.62 -0.12 -21.68
N LYS A 204 5.91 -0.06 -22.06
CA LYS A 204 6.32 -0.05 -23.48
C LYS A 204 5.87 -1.32 -24.23
N THR A 205 5.73 -2.43 -23.52
CA THR A 205 5.30 -3.72 -24.08
C THR A 205 3.77 -3.84 -24.26
N ILE A 206 3.02 -2.93 -23.64
CA ILE A 206 1.56 -2.92 -23.69
C ILE A 206 1.08 -2.10 -24.90
N PRO A 207 0.09 -2.55 -25.68
CA PRO A 207 -0.50 -1.76 -26.75
C PRO A 207 -1.02 -0.40 -26.25
N ASP A 208 -0.85 0.66 -27.04
CA ASP A 208 -1.20 2.04 -26.61
C ASP A 208 -2.67 2.19 -26.19
N SER A 209 -3.57 1.44 -26.81
CA SER A 209 -5.01 1.46 -26.53
C SER A 209 -5.43 0.60 -25.34
N GLU A 210 -4.60 -0.34 -24.88
CA GLU A 210 -4.99 -1.28 -23.82
C GLU A 210 -5.02 -0.55 -22.47
N PRO A 211 -6.19 -0.45 -21.82
CA PRO A 211 -6.30 0.23 -20.55
C PRO A 211 -5.67 -0.58 -19.42
N VAL A 212 -4.75 0.06 -18.68
CA VAL A 212 -4.05 -0.58 -17.57
C VAL A 212 -4.19 0.22 -16.28
N VAL A 213 -4.28 -0.49 -15.16
CA VAL A 213 -4.34 0.07 -13.81
C VAL A 213 -3.06 -0.30 -13.07
N ILE A 214 -2.43 0.71 -12.45
CA ILE A 214 -1.22 0.55 -11.66
C ILE A 214 -1.55 0.86 -10.19
N PRO A 215 -1.41 -0.12 -9.28
CA PRO A 215 -1.56 0.11 -7.86
C PRO A 215 -0.49 1.08 -7.31
N VAL A 216 -0.93 2.02 -6.50
CA VAL A 216 -0.08 2.88 -5.66
C VAL A 216 -0.32 2.46 -4.21
N LEU A 217 0.69 1.88 -3.59
CA LEU A 217 0.63 1.29 -2.24
C LEU A 217 1.37 2.16 -1.23
N GLU A 218 1.03 2.01 0.04
CA GLU A 218 1.73 2.68 1.14
C GLU A 218 2.99 1.89 1.55
N GLY A 219 4.16 2.31 1.06
CA GLY A 219 5.46 1.78 1.50
C GLY A 219 6.08 0.71 0.61
N GLU A 220 7.41 0.61 0.65
CA GLU A 220 8.18 -0.22 -0.27
C GLU A 220 7.97 -1.73 -0.04
N ASP A 221 7.80 -2.15 1.22
CA ASP A 221 7.49 -3.55 1.59
C ASP A 221 6.17 -4.02 0.94
N ASN A 222 5.17 -3.14 0.87
CA ASN A 222 3.87 -3.42 0.24
C ASN A 222 3.99 -3.54 -1.29
N VAL A 223 4.81 -2.69 -1.91
CA VAL A 223 5.17 -2.85 -3.34
C VAL A 223 5.86 -4.18 -3.59
N GLU A 224 6.79 -4.58 -2.72
CA GLU A 224 7.48 -5.85 -2.86
C GLU A 224 6.56 -7.07 -2.65
N ILE A 225 5.59 -6.99 -1.73
CA ILE A 225 4.53 -8.00 -1.60
C ILE A 225 3.72 -8.13 -2.90
N ALA A 226 3.29 -7.02 -3.49
CA ALA A 226 2.56 -7.02 -4.76
C ALA A 226 3.41 -7.62 -5.90
N ARG A 227 4.69 -7.27 -5.99
CA ARG A 227 5.60 -7.80 -7.01
C ARG A 227 5.77 -9.31 -6.93
N ARG A 228 5.77 -9.91 -5.73
CA ARG A 228 5.84 -11.37 -5.56
C ARG A 228 4.64 -12.11 -6.17
N ILE A 229 3.45 -11.50 -6.15
CA ILE A 229 2.25 -12.02 -6.83
C ILE A 229 2.11 -11.51 -8.28
N ARG A 230 3.22 -11.00 -8.86
CA ARG A 230 3.32 -10.47 -10.24
C ARG A 230 2.50 -9.21 -10.47
N LEU A 231 2.15 -8.45 -9.44
CA LEU A 231 1.44 -7.18 -9.58
C LEU A 231 2.48 -6.04 -9.60
N ALA A 232 2.52 -5.28 -10.69
CA ALA A 232 3.43 -4.14 -10.81
C ALA A 232 2.83 -2.94 -10.08
N ALA A 233 3.50 -2.48 -9.01
CA ALA A 233 2.99 -1.44 -8.13
C ALA A 233 4.06 -0.36 -7.86
N LEU A 234 3.60 0.78 -7.36
CA LEU A 234 4.43 1.94 -7.03
C LEU A 234 4.19 2.38 -5.57
N THR A 235 5.17 3.08 -4.99
CA THR A 235 4.98 3.89 -3.77
C THR A 235 5.80 5.17 -3.90
N LEU A 236 5.43 6.20 -3.15
CA LEU A 236 6.31 7.34 -2.92
C LEU A 236 7.14 7.09 -1.67
N GLN A 237 8.33 7.69 -1.62
CA GLN A 237 9.17 7.69 -0.43
C GLN A 237 8.40 8.25 0.77
N GLY A 238 8.55 7.67 1.96
CA GLY A 238 7.65 7.90 3.10
C GLY A 238 7.36 9.36 3.49
N SER A 239 8.29 10.30 3.25
CA SER A 239 8.10 11.74 3.52
C SER A 239 7.71 12.57 2.29
N ASN A 240 7.54 11.92 1.13
CA ASN A 240 7.37 12.54 -0.19
C ASN A 240 5.96 12.33 -0.77
N TRP A 241 4.94 12.36 0.09
CA TRP A 241 3.53 12.29 -0.32
C TRP A 241 2.92 13.69 -0.60
N GLY A 242 3.78 14.68 -0.89
CA GLY A 242 3.35 16.03 -1.26
C GLY A 242 2.96 16.14 -2.72
N ASP A 243 2.18 17.17 -3.04
CA ASP A 243 1.67 17.43 -4.39
C ASP A 243 2.76 17.39 -5.51
N PRO A 244 3.97 17.97 -5.33
CA PRO A 244 4.98 17.97 -6.39
C PRO A 244 5.49 16.57 -6.74
N GLU A 245 5.70 15.70 -5.75
CA GLU A 245 6.18 14.34 -5.96
C GLU A 245 5.09 13.44 -6.55
N ILE A 246 3.85 13.60 -6.10
CA ILE A 246 2.70 12.93 -6.71
C ILE A 246 2.58 13.36 -8.18
N GLN A 247 2.66 14.66 -8.47
CA GLN A 247 2.57 15.18 -9.83
C GLN A 247 3.65 14.58 -10.74
N LYS A 248 4.91 14.54 -10.29
CA LYS A 248 6.02 13.93 -11.04
C LYS A 248 5.76 12.46 -11.39
N MET A 249 5.24 11.68 -10.44
CA MET A 249 4.87 10.28 -10.69
C MET A 249 3.80 10.17 -11.80
N LEU A 250 2.74 10.97 -11.71
CA LEU A 250 1.65 10.94 -12.71
C LEU A 250 2.09 11.44 -14.08
N GLU A 251 2.95 12.45 -14.12
CA GLU A 251 3.54 12.96 -15.36
C GLU A 251 4.48 11.94 -16.00
N ALA A 252 5.27 11.20 -15.21
CA ALA A 252 6.10 10.12 -15.72
C ALA A 252 5.26 9.00 -16.36
N LEU A 253 4.14 8.61 -15.72
CA LEU A 253 3.21 7.64 -16.30
C LEU A 253 2.54 8.18 -17.57
N ARG A 254 2.11 9.44 -17.56
CA ARG A 254 1.50 10.10 -18.74
C ARG A 254 2.47 10.20 -19.91
N ALA A 255 3.74 10.48 -19.65
CA ALA A 255 4.76 10.63 -20.67
C ALA A 255 5.01 9.33 -21.47
N THR A 256 4.57 8.18 -20.97
CA THR A 256 4.60 6.90 -21.72
C THR A 256 3.65 6.88 -22.92
N GLY A 257 2.66 7.78 -22.96
CA GLY A 257 1.62 7.79 -23.99
C GLY A 257 0.61 6.64 -23.89
N LYS A 258 0.74 5.75 -22.90
CA LYS A 258 -0.15 4.59 -22.71
C LYS A 258 -1.46 4.98 -22.02
N ASN A 259 -2.49 4.16 -22.21
CA ASN A 259 -3.79 4.31 -21.56
C ASN A 259 -3.75 3.86 -20.07
N VAL A 260 -3.14 4.70 -19.22
CA VAL A 260 -2.86 4.37 -17.82
C VAL A 260 -3.87 5.02 -16.86
N SER A 261 -4.31 4.21 -15.89
CA SER A 261 -5.01 4.62 -14.68
C SER A 261 -4.22 4.21 -13.44
N ILE A 262 -4.47 4.84 -12.30
CA ILE A 262 -3.93 4.40 -11.02
C ILE A 262 -5.03 3.96 -10.07
N ALA A 263 -4.69 3.06 -9.16
CA ALA A 263 -5.53 2.68 -8.02
C ALA A 263 -4.73 2.82 -6.73
N VAL A 264 -5.15 3.71 -5.83
CA VAL A 264 -4.47 3.92 -4.55
C VAL A 264 -5.09 3.00 -3.50
N ILE A 265 -4.24 2.21 -2.85
CA ILE A 265 -4.60 1.33 -1.73
C ILE A 265 -3.71 1.75 -0.56
N GLY A 266 -4.30 2.47 0.39
CA GLY A 266 -3.62 2.88 1.62
C GLY A 266 -3.76 1.85 2.73
N ASP A 267 -3.03 2.07 3.82
CA ASP A 267 -3.26 1.32 5.06
C ASP A 267 -4.67 1.63 5.60
N ASN A 268 -5.27 0.70 6.35
CA ASN A 268 -6.58 0.88 6.98
C ASN A 268 -6.51 1.81 8.20
N ASP A 269 -6.12 3.07 7.97
CA ASP A 269 -6.02 4.11 8.98
C ASP A 269 -6.21 5.54 8.40
N GLU A 270 -6.21 6.54 9.28
CA GLU A 270 -6.39 7.95 8.89
C GLU A 270 -5.25 8.47 7.99
N THR A 271 -4.04 7.93 8.13
CA THR A 271 -2.88 8.33 7.32
C THR A 271 -3.02 7.83 5.89
N GLY A 272 -3.43 6.58 5.71
CA GLY A 272 -3.74 5.99 4.41
C GLY A 272 -4.84 6.77 3.68
N ILE A 273 -5.92 7.13 4.39
CA ILE A 273 -7.00 7.97 3.85
C ILE A 273 -6.48 9.34 3.39
N LYS A 274 -5.64 10.01 4.21
CA LYS A 274 -5.06 11.32 3.88
C LYS A 274 -4.17 11.24 2.64
N LYS A 275 -3.33 10.21 2.53
CA LYS A 275 -2.45 9.97 1.37
C LYS A 275 -3.25 9.68 0.10
N GLY A 276 -4.27 8.81 0.19
CA GLY A 276 -5.18 8.54 -0.92
C GLY A 276 -5.86 9.81 -1.43
N LYS A 277 -6.36 10.64 -0.52
CA LYS A 277 -6.98 11.93 -0.87
C LYS A 277 -6.00 12.90 -1.55
N ALA A 278 -4.75 12.96 -1.10
CA ALA A 278 -3.72 13.79 -1.73
C ALA A 278 -3.49 13.36 -3.19
N VAL A 279 -3.30 12.06 -3.43
CA VAL A 279 -3.13 11.50 -4.78
C VAL A 279 -4.35 11.78 -5.66
N TRP A 280 -5.56 11.59 -5.13
CA TRP A 280 -6.80 11.88 -5.83
C TRP A 280 -6.91 13.36 -6.26
N LEU A 281 -6.54 14.30 -5.38
CA LEU A 281 -6.61 15.73 -5.67
C LEU A 281 -5.66 16.13 -6.81
N VAL A 282 -4.41 15.64 -6.78
CA VAL A 282 -3.43 15.91 -7.84
C VAL A 282 -3.86 15.25 -9.15
N ALA A 283 -4.30 13.98 -9.11
CA ALA A 283 -4.82 13.28 -10.28
C ALA A 283 -6.00 14.02 -10.91
N ARG A 284 -6.96 14.49 -10.10
CA ARG A 284 -8.09 15.32 -10.56
C ARG A 284 -7.63 16.61 -11.22
N HIS A 285 -6.64 17.30 -10.64
CA HIS A 285 -6.09 18.52 -11.23
C HIS A 285 -5.45 18.25 -12.60
N LEU A 286 -4.72 17.14 -12.71
CA LEU A 286 -4.07 16.73 -13.94
C LEU A 286 -5.03 16.06 -14.94
N LYS A 287 -6.29 15.77 -14.56
CA LYS A 287 -7.22 14.91 -15.30
C LYS A 287 -6.65 13.51 -15.58
N PHE A 288 -5.95 12.96 -14.61
CA PHE A 288 -5.41 11.59 -14.64
C PHE A 288 -6.46 10.62 -14.05
N PRO A 289 -6.80 9.51 -14.72
CA PRO A 289 -7.74 8.52 -14.17
C PRO A 289 -7.22 7.88 -12.88
N CYS A 290 -7.96 8.03 -11.78
CA CYS A 290 -7.53 7.63 -10.45
C CYS A 290 -8.69 7.04 -9.64
N LEU A 291 -8.47 5.86 -9.08
CA LEU A 291 -9.34 5.20 -8.11
C LEU A 291 -8.71 5.30 -6.72
N ILE A 292 -9.53 5.59 -5.72
CA ILE A 292 -9.17 5.35 -4.32
C ILE A 292 -9.94 4.12 -3.89
N ILE A 293 -9.21 3.09 -3.47
CA ILE A 293 -9.81 1.83 -3.02
C ILE A 293 -9.79 1.82 -1.50
N ASP A 294 -10.97 1.61 -0.92
CA ASP A 294 -11.11 1.35 0.50
C ASP A 294 -10.55 -0.06 0.80
N PRO A 295 -9.54 -0.23 1.66
CA PRO A 295 -9.01 -1.55 1.99
C PRO A 295 -10.08 -2.48 2.57
N VAL A 296 -11.10 -1.95 3.27
CA VAL A 296 -12.23 -2.73 3.81
C VAL A 296 -13.12 -3.29 2.68
N ALA A 297 -13.12 -2.65 1.51
CA ALA A 297 -13.82 -3.17 0.34
C ALA A 297 -13.09 -4.33 -0.34
N ILE A 298 -11.79 -4.52 -0.05
CA ILE A 298 -11.00 -5.67 -0.51
C ILE A 298 -11.10 -6.82 0.50
N ASP A 299 -10.88 -6.51 1.78
CA ASP A 299 -10.93 -7.46 2.88
C ASP A 299 -11.73 -6.84 4.03
N ALA A 300 -12.96 -7.31 4.23
CA ALA A 300 -13.87 -6.79 5.24
C ALA A 300 -13.35 -7.00 6.68
N ASP A 301 -12.45 -7.97 6.87
CA ASP A 301 -11.87 -8.33 8.17
C ASP A 301 -10.47 -7.73 8.38
N ILE A 302 -10.03 -6.83 7.48
CA ILE A 302 -8.72 -6.18 7.62
C ILE A 302 -8.66 -5.38 8.94
N PRO A 303 -7.63 -5.62 9.79
CA PRO A 303 -7.53 -4.94 11.08
C PRO A 303 -7.30 -3.43 10.91
N GLU A 304 -7.52 -2.67 12.00
CA GLU A 304 -7.08 -1.26 12.07
C GLU A 304 -5.56 -1.18 11.84
N LYS A 305 -5.11 -0.28 10.96
CA LYS A 305 -3.72 -0.18 10.48
C LYS A 305 -3.23 -1.44 9.75
N GLY A 306 -4.15 -2.28 9.29
CA GLY A 306 -3.85 -3.39 8.38
C GLY A 306 -3.43 -2.86 7.02
N ASP A 307 -2.45 -3.54 6.43
CA ASP A 307 -1.89 -3.26 5.12
C ASP A 307 -2.13 -4.46 4.17
N ILE A 308 -1.64 -4.37 2.93
CA ILE A 308 -1.84 -5.44 1.92
C ILE A 308 -1.27 -6.80 2.39
N ARG A 309 -0.29 -6.81 3.30
CA ARG A 309 0.24 -8.03 3.90
C ARG A 309 -0.83 -8.73 4.72
N GLU A 310 -1.57 -8.00 5.54
CA GLU A 310 -2.64 -8.57 6.34
C GLU A 310 -3.80 -9.05 5.43
N SER A 311 -4.16 -8.29 4.39
CA SER A 311 -5.20 -8.72 3.41
C SER A 311 -4.82 -9.95 2.58
N LEU A 312 -3.53 -10.13 2.28
CA LEU A 312 -3.07 -11.34 1.58
C LEU A 312 -2.78 -12.50 2.55
N GLY A 313 -2.48 -12.17 3.82
CA GLY A 313 -2.30 -13.14 4.90
C GLY A 313 -3.62 -13.74 5.39
N SER A 314 -4.74 -13.02 5.30
CA SER A 314 -6.09 -13.56 5.54
C SER A 314 -6.52 -14.53 4.43
N ILE A 315 -6.07 -14.32 3.19
CA ILE A 315 -6.30 -15.21 2.04
C ILE A 315 -5.41 -16.47 2.08
N SER A 316 -4.29 -16.42 2.80
CA SER A 316 -3.32 -17.52 2.90
C SER A 316 -3.05 -17.86 4.36
N ALA A 317 -3.68 -18.92 4.87
CA ALA A 317 -3.19 -19.60 6.06
C ALA A 317 -1.65 -19.74 5.97
N TYR A 318 -0.94 -19.00 6.81
CA TYR A 318 0.51 -18.87 6.77
C TYR A 318 1.18 -20.24 6.99
N ILE A 319 1.80 -20.78 5.94
CA ILE A 319 2.75 -21.89 6.02
C ILE A 319 4.15 -21.25 5.89
N PRO A 320 4.99 -21.26 6.94
CA PRO A 320 6.32 -20.64 6.86
C PRO A 320 7.17 -21.31 5.77
N ASP A 321 8.07 -20.57 5.13
CA ASP A 321 8.99 -21.09 4.09
C ASP A 321 9.93 -22.22 4.59
N THR A 322 9.94 -22.47 5.91
CA THR A 322 10.65 -23.56 6.59
C THR A 322 9.78 -24.77 6.89
N ALA A 323 8.48 -24.71 6.61
CA ALA A 323 7.59 -25.84 6.82
C ALA A 323 7.98 -26.96 5.84
N PRO A 324 8.16 -28.20 6.32
CA PRO A 324 8.32 -29.32 5.42
C PRO A 324 7.10 -29.38 4.49
N ALA A 325 7.32 -29.75 3.22
CA ALA A 325 6.20 -30.04 2.32
C ALA A 325 5.26 -31.02 3.05
N PRO A 326 3.96 -30.71 3.14
CA PRO A 326 3.05 -31.57 3.88
C PRO A 326 3.18 -32.99 3.32
N GLU A 327 3.49 -33.94 4.20
CA GLU A 327 3.60 -35.34 3.78
C GLU A 327 2.27 -35.73 3.13
N GLN A 328 2.32 -36.10 1.86
CA GLN A 328 1.13 -36.55 1.17
C GLN A 328 0.60 -37.80 1.89
N ASN A 329 -0.63 -37.70 2.39
CA ASN A 329 -1.28 -38.88 2.96
C ASN A 329 -1.64 -39.87 1.84
N TYR A 330 -1.98 -41.10 2.21
CA TYR A 330 -2.33 -42.14 1.25
C TYR A 330 -3.53 -41.76 0.35
N VAL A 331 -4.41 -40.88 0.82
CA VAL A 331 -5.57 -40.39 0.07
C VAL A 331 -5.14 -39.51 -1.09
N GLN A 332 -4.25 -38.55 -0.82
CA GLN A 332 -3.69 -37.66 -1.84
C GLN A 332 -2.89 -38.45 -2.89
N LYS A 333 -2.10 -39.44 -2.44
CA LYS A 333 -1.35 -40.33 -3.35
C LYS A 333 -2.28 -41.18 -4.21
N ALA A 334 -3.39 -41.68 -3.64
CA ALA A 334 -4.40 -42.41 -4.40
C ALA A 334 -5.06 -41.52 -5.45
N ILE A 335 -5.39 -40.27 -5.09
CA ILE A 335 -6.02 -39.33 -6.01
C ILE A 335 -5.08 -38.99 -7.16
N GLU A 336 -3.83 -38.67 -6.87
CA GLU A 336 -2.80 -38.38 -7.87
C GLU A 336 -2.58 -39.57 -8.80
N ALA A 337 -2.46 -40.79 -8.26
CA ALA A 337 -2.22 -41.99 -9.05
C ALA A 337 -3.41 -42.38 -9.95
N LEU A 338 -4.64 -42.17 -9.48
CA LEU A 338 -5.85 -42.63 -10.17
C LEU A 338 -6.47 -41.57 -11.10
N TYR A 339 -6.31 -40.28 -10.79
CA TYR A 339 -7.11 -39.23 -11.43
C TYR A 339 -6.27 -38.14 -12.14
N SER A 340 -4.94 -38.08 -11.96
CA SER A 340 -4.09 -37.04 -12.55
C SER A 340 -4.11 -36.99 -14.09
N GLY A 341 -4.38 -38.11 -14.75
CA GLY A 341 -4.39 -38.21 -16.22
C GLY A 341 -5.68 -37.77 -16.91
N GLY A 342 -6.73 -37.41 -16.17
CA GLY A 342 -8.05 -37.10 -16.72
C GLY A 342 -8.60 -35.75 -16.25
N HIS A 343 -9.61 -35.25 -16.95
CA HIS A 343 -10.42 -34.11 -16.48
C HIS A 343 -11.69 -34.65 -15.83
N TRP A 344 -11.92 -34.26 -14.57
CA TRP A 344 -12.98 -34.80 -13.74
C TRP A 344 -13.86 -33.69 -13.23
N ALA A 345 -15.15 -33.99 -13.04
CA ALA A 345 -16.11 -33.09 -12.41
C ALA A 345 -17.01 -33.91 -11.48
N SER A 346 -17.44 -33.30 -10.37
CA SER A 346 -18.38 -33.91 -9.44
C SER A 346 -19.59 -33.01 -9.28
N ILE A 347 -20.78 -33.55 -9.52
CA ILE A 347 -22.02 -32.78 -9.59
C ILE A 347 -23.09 -33.53 -8.83
N ALA A 348 -23.72 -32.85 -7.87
CA ALA A 348 -24.67 -33.46 -6.95
C ALA A 348 -24.14 -34.76 -6.29
N GLY A 349 -22.83 -34.83 -6.04
CA GLY A 349 -22.16 -35.99 -5.44
C GLY A 349 -21.85 -37.15 -6.40
N GLN A 350 -22.08 -36.98 -7.71
CA GLN A 350 -21.75 -37.97 -8.73
C GLN A 350 -20.48 -37.59 -9.48
N LEU A 351 -19.60 -38.55 -9.77
CA LEU A 351 -18.33 -38.33 -10.45
C LEU A 351 -18.45 -38.52 -11.97
N PHE A 352 -17.88 -37.59 -12.73
CA PHE A 352 -17.86 -37.62 -14.19
C PHE A 352 -16.42 -37.48 -14.71
N GLU A 353 -16.11 -38.15 -15.83
CA GLU A 353 -14.83 -38.07 -16.54
C GLU A 353 -15.02 -37.51 -17.95
N PHE A 354 -14.17 -36.57 -18.36
CA PHE A 354 -14.20 -36.03 -19.72
C PHE A 354 -13.58 -37.02 -20.72
N THR A 355 -14.34 -37.42 -21.72
CA THR A 355 -13.95 -38.38 -22.77
C THR A 355 -13.27 -37.73 -23.97
N GLY A 356 -13.03 -36.42 -23.93
CA GLY A 356 -12.54 -35.61 -25.06
C GLY A 356 -13.65 -34.88 -25.82
N ALA A 357 -14.90 -35.37 -25.71
CA ALA A 357 -16.07 -34.74 -26.33
C ALA A 357 -17.14 -34.35 -25.31
N TYR A 358 -17.31 -35.10 -24.21
CA TYR A 358 -18.28 -34.86 -23.15
C TYR A 358 -17.88 -35.49 -21.84
N TYR A 359 -18.59 -35.16 -20.77
CA TYR A 359 -18.40 -35.80 -19.48
C TYR A 359 -19.33 -37.01 -19.35
N GLU A 360 -18.76 -38.16 -19.06
CA GLU A 360 -19.48 -39.40 -18.86
C GLU A 360 -19.54 -39.75 -17.38
N LEU A 361 -20.72 -40.18 -16.90
CA LEU A 361 -20.92 -40.59 -15.51
C LEU A 361 -20.06 -41.83 -15.22
N ARG A 362 -19.29 -41.76 -14.13
CA ARG A 362 -18.52 -42.89 -13.62
C ARG A 362 -19.27 -43.53 -12.47
N PRO A 363 -19.81 -44.76 -12.63
CA PRO A 363 -20.58 -45.40 -11.57
C PRO A 363 -19.75 -45.56 -10.30
N GLU A 364 -20.34 -45.17 -9.17
CA GLU A 364 -19.69 -45.21 -7.86
C GLU A 364 -19.08 -46.58 -7.55
N ALA A 365 -19.83 -47.66 -7.82
CA ALA A 365 -19.36 -49.03 -7.59
C ALA A 365 -18.09 -49.36 -8.39
N THR A 366 -18.01 -48.92 -9.64
CA THR A 366 -16.86 -49.13 -10.53
C THR A 366 -15.64 -48.37 -10.03
N GLU A 367 -15.80 -47.10 -9.65
CA GLU A 367 -14.68 -46.31 -9.14
C GLU A 367 -14.22 -46.75 -7.76
N LYS A 368 -15.14 -47.11 -6.85
CA LYS A 368 -14.78 -47.70 -5.57
C LYS A 368 -14.03 -49.02 -5.73
N ARG A 369 -14.36 -49.81 -6.75
CA ARG A 369 -13.60 -51.03 -7.08
C ARG A 369 -12.18 -50.70 -7.54
N ARG A 370 -12.03 -49.74 -8.46
CA ARG A 370 -10.73 -49.28 -8.96
C ARG A 370 -9.84 -48.74 -7.84
N ILE A 371 -10.41 -47.96 -6.91
CA ILE A 371 -9.74 -47.48 -5.70
C ILE A 371 -9.31 -48.67 -4.81
N PHE A 372 -10.21 -49.63 -4.57
CA PHE A 372 -9.90 -50.82 -3.76
C PHE A 372 -8.75 -51.62 -4.35
N ASP A 373 -8.73 -51.83 -5.67
CA ASP A 373 -7.67 -52.57 -6.35
C ASP A 373 -6.32 -51.85 -6.22
N TRP A 374 -6.30 -50.51 -6.33
CA TRP A 374 -5.09 -49.71 -6.08
C TRP A 374 -4.63 -49.80 -4.61
N LEU A 375 -5.54 -49.65 -3.65
CA LEU A 375 -5.22 -49.75 -2.22
C LEU A 375 -4.73 -51.15 -1.81
N SER A 376 -5.09 -52.18 -2.58
CA SER A 376 -4.62 -53.56 -2.37
C SER A 376 -3.17 -53.75 -2.81
N ALA A 377 -2.72 -53.00 -3.82
CA ALA A 377 -1.35 -53.01 -4.32
C ALA A 377 -0.46 -51.93 -3.67
N TYR A 378 -1.06 -50.93 -3.03
CA TYR A 378 -0.35 -49.82 -2.43
C TYR A 378 0.30 -50.19 -1.09
N SER A 379 1.58 -49.83 -0.95
CA SER A 379 2.33 -49.93 0.30
C SER A 379 3.05 -48.62 0.59
N GLU A 380 3.01 -48.19 1.84
CA GLU A 380 3.73 -46.98 2.28
C GLU A 380 4.57 -47.24 3.53
N PHE A 381 5.73 -46.59 3.59
CA PHE A 381 6.58 -46.64 4.77
C PHE A 381 6.16 -45.55 5.75
N VAL A 382 5.61 -45.93 6.90
CA VAL A 382 5.11 -45.02 7.93
C VAL A 382 5.67 -45.46 9.28
N ASN A 383 6.33 -44.56 10.01
CA ASN A 383 6.91 -44.83 11.33
C ASN A 383 7.84 -46.06 11.36
N GLY A 384 8.72 -46.19 10.37
CA GLY A 384 9.70 -47.27 10.33
C GLY A 384 9.16 -48.63 9.87
N LYS A 385 7.90 -48.72 9.42
CA LYS A 385 7.27 -49.97 8.97
C LYS A 385 6.48 -49.77 7.67
N TYR A 386 6.48 -50.77 6.80
CA TYR A 386 5.58 -50.81 5.64
C TYR A 386 4.14 -51.10 6.11
N ARG A 387 3.20 -50.25 5.69
CA ARG A 387 1.76 -50.49 5.79
C ARG A 387 1.25 -50.93 4.43
N CYS A 388 0.72 -52.16 4.35
CA CYS A 388 0.26 -52.78 3.10
C CYS A 388 -1.22 -53.21 3.14
N ASN A 389 -2.00 -52.76 4.15
CA ASN A 389 -3.39 -53.19 4.34
C ASN A 389 -4.35 -51.99 4.40
N ARG A 390 -4.40 -51.20 3.31
CA ARG A 390 -5.34 -50.09 3.17
C ARG A 390 -6.60 -50.47 2.39
N ALA A 391 -6.68 -51.70 1.87
CA ALA A 391 -7.83 -52.21 1.13
C ALA A 391 -9.00 -52.60 2.06
N ASN A 392 -9.63 -51.59 2.66
CA ASN A 392 -10.84 -51.74 3.47
C ASN A 392 -11.88 -50.69 3.06
N SER A 393 -13.14 -50.92 3.45
CA SER A 393 -14.26 -50.06 3.06
C SER A 393 -14.10 -48.61 3.52
N ALA A 394 -13.53 -48.36 4.70
CA ALA A 394 -13.32 -47.02 5.20
C ALA A 394 -12.33 -46.24 4.31
N SER A 395 -11.18 -46.83 4.01
CA SER A 395 -10.16 -46.22 3.16
C SER A 395 -10.63 -46.00 1.72
N VAL A 396 -11.41 -46.93 1.16
CA VAL A 396 -12.01 -46.75 -0.18
C VAL A 396 -12.97 -45.56 -0.20
N ASN A 397 -13.85 -45.47 0.80
CA ASN A 397 -14.80 -44.36 0.91
C ASN A 397 -14.10 -43.03 1.15
N GLU A 398 -13.02 -43.02 1.95
CA GLU A 398 -12.22 -41.82 2.19
C GLU A 398 -11.64 -41.27 0.88
N VAL A 399 -11.00 -42.11 0.06
CA VAL A 399 -10.48 -41.70 -1.26
C VAL A 399 -11.58 -41.23 -2.20
N TYR A 400 -12.67 -41.98 -2.30
CA TYR A 400 -13.78 -41.63 -3.20
C TYR A 400 -14.40 -40.27 -2.82
N ASN A 401 -14.70 -40.06 -1.54
CA ASN A 401 -15.30 -38.82 -1.06
C ASN A 401 -14.34 -37.63 -1.21
N SER A 402 -13.05 -37.84 -0.96
CA SER A 402 -12.05 -36.80 -1.19
C SER A 402 -11.95 -36.41 -2.67
N MET A 403 -12.05 -37.38 -3.59
CA MET A 403 -12.10 -37.07 -5.02
C MET A 403 -13.36 -36.29 -5.40
N ILE A 404 -14.53 -36.72 -4.92
CA ILE A 404 -15.81 -36.02 -5.12
C ILE A 404 -15.74 -34.55 -4.69
N LEU A 405 -15.09 -34.27 -3.56
CA LEU A 405 -14.90 -32.91 -3.04
C LEU A 405 -13.87 -32.12 -3.86
N ALA A 406 -12.79 -32.77 -4.30
CA ALA A 406 -11.71 -32.13 -5.03
C ALA A 406 -12.14 -31.55 -6.39
N VAL A 407 -13.20 -32.10 -7.01
CA VAL A 407 -13.67 -31.68 -8.33
C VAL A 407 -15.14 -31.25 -8.34
N ALA A 408 -15.68 -30.85 -7.18
CA ALA A 408 -17.07 -30.44 -7.05
C ALA A 408 -17.38 -29.16 -7.86
N VAL A 409 -18.48 -29.20 -8.61
CA VAL A 409 -19.04 -28.07 -9.37
C VAL A 409 -20.45 -27.79 -8.85
N ASP A 410 -20.78 -26.52 -8.63
CA ASP A 410 -22.13 -26.10 -8.21
C ASP A 410 -23.13 -26.47 -9.32
N PRO A 411 -24.12 -27.34 -9.06
CA PRO A 411 -25.10 -27.75 -10.07
C PRO A 411 -25.86 -26.58 -10.72
N ASN A 412 -26.01 -25.46 -10.02
CA ASN A 412 -26.71 -24.27 -10.54
C ASN A 412 -25.88 -23.45 -11.52
N THR A 413 -24.57 -23.70 -11.58
CA THR A 413 -23.65 -23.03 -12.50
C THR A 413 -23.51 -23.79 -13.83
N ILE A 414 -24.13 -24.95 -13.93
CA ILE A 414 -24.12 -25.79 -15.12
C ILE A 414 -25.27 -25.36 -16.01
N ASN A 415 -24.97 -25.11 -17.28
CA ASN A 415 -25.96 -24.74 -18.29
C ASN A 415 -27.12 -25.79 -18.28
N PRO A 416 -28.41 -25.41 -18.33
CA PRO A 416 -29.55 -26.33 -18.34
C PRO A 416 -29.49 -27.46 -19.37
N GLU A 417 -28.68 -27.35 -20.43
CA GLU A 417 -28.43 -28.44 -21.39
C GLU A 417 -27.44 -29.52 -20.89
N GLY A 418 -26.97 -29.42 -19.64
CA GLY A 418 -26.15 -30.45 -18.97
C GLY A 418 -24.75 -30.60 -19.56
N LEU A 419 -23.94 -31.51 -19.01
CA LEU A 419 -22.58 -31.79 -19.46
C LEU A 419 -22.59 -32.51 -20.82
N ASN A 420 -22.85 -31.70 -21.84
CA ASN A 420 -22.81 -31.88 -23.29
C ASN A 420 -23.96 -32.65 -23.95
N SER A 421 -24.71 -31.92 -24.80
CA SER A 421 -25.25 -32.30 -26.11
C SER A 421 -26.08 -31.10 -26.62
N SER A 422 -25.77 -30.35 -27.67
CA SER A 422 -25.18 -30.66 -28.98
C SER A 422 -24.50 -29.42 -29.56
N SER A 423 -23.65 -29.59 -30.58
CA SER A 423 -23.30 -28.52 -31.52
C SER A 423 -24.51 -27.62 -31.83
N GLY A 424 -24.45 -26.39 -31.35
CA GLY A 424 -25.28 -25.25 -31.75
C GLY A 424 -24.38 -24.11 -32.15
#